data_AF-A0A819TY82-F1
#
_entry.id   AF-A0A819TY82-F1
#
_cell.length_a   1.000
_cell.length_b   1.000
_cell.length_c   1.000
_cell.angle_alpha   90.00
_cell.angle_beta   90.00
_cell.angle_gamma   90.00
#
_symmetry.space_group_name_H-M   'P 1'
#
loop_
_entity.id
_entity.type
_entity.pdbx_description
1 polymer ?
#
loop_
_entity_poly.entity_id
_entity_poly.type
_entity_poly.pdbx_seq_one_letter_code
_entity_poly.pdbx_strand_id
1 'polypeptide(L)'
;MNRVKYTDAASLIYRLKLSGHSCSSQLNSRLKQFLDDHFHDHQTLFQDFHHYFILDNFGDTTMKKDFLRSLKETLESSDTDTGKSYHEIGESIFAALEHFDKGEYAQVVDLLYPIRYRTAVAGGSNAQRDIFTLLLIHSAVYSNDDQHRQLAQRLINERCEIRGSMKSIMMQNYASVNLMN
;
A
#
# COMPACT_ATOMS: atom_id res chain seq x y z
N MET A 1 11.57 -13.81 12.87
CA MET A 1 11.61 -13.58 11.41
C MET A 1 12.77 -12.64 11.12
N ASN A 2 13.37 -12.58 9.92
CA ASN A 2 14.33 -11.52 9.57
C ASN A 2 13.63 -10.44 8.72
N ARG A 3 14.22 -9.24 8.59
CA ARG A 3 13.59 -8.09 7.91
C ARG A 3 13.14 -8.39 6.48
N VAL A 4 13.94 -9.11 5.69
CA VAL A 4 13.60 -9.47 4.29
C VAL A 4 12.35 -10.36 4.25
N LYS A 5 12.35 -11.47 5.00
CA LYS A 5 11.20 -12.40 5.08
C LYS A 5 9.95 -11.70 5.64
N TYR A 6 10.15 -10.74 6.53
CA TYR A 6 9.09 -9.93 7.08
C TYR A 6 8.44 -9.05 6.01
N THR A 7 9.23 -8.29 5.25
CA THR A 7 8.70 -7.42 4.19
C THR A 7 8.01 -8.21 3.08
N ASP A 8 8.52 -9.38 2.71
CA ASP A 8 7.86 -10.24 1.72
C ASP A 8 6.52 -10.77 2.23
N ALA A 9 6.47 -11.22 3.48
CA ALA A 9 5.24 -11.69 4.10
C ALA A 9 4.21 -10.54 4.26
N ALA A 10 4.65 -9.36 4.69
CA ALA A 10 3.80 -8.17 4.77
C ALA A 10 3.20 -7.80 3.40
N SER A 11 4.03 -7.84 2.36
CA SER A 11 3.61 -7.63 0.97
C SER A 11 2.61 -8.67 0.47
N LEU A 12 2.73 -9.93 0.91
CA LEU A 12 1.80 -11.01 0.56
C LEU A 12 0.44 -10.81 1.24
N ILE A 13 0.41 -10.53 2.54
CA ILE A 13 -0.86 -10.41 3.26
C ILE A 13 -1.69 -9.23 2.74
N TYR A 14 -1.03 -8.13 2.36
CA TYR A 14 -1.73 -6.97 1.84
C TYR A 14 -2.36 -7.26 0.47
N ARG A 15 -1.69 -8.05 -0.37
CA ARG A 15 -2.26 -8.52 -1.64
C ARG A 15 -3.45 -9.46 -1.45
N LEU A 16 -3.40 -10.30 -0.43
CA LEU A 16 -4.55 -11.14 -0.07
C LEU A 16 -5.73 -10.25 0.35
N LYS A 17 -5.51 -9.23 1.20
CA LYS A 17 -6.54 -8.22 1.57
C LYS A 17 -7.14 -7.57 0.32
N LEU A 18 -6.31 -7.05 -0.59
CA LEU A 18 -6.78 -6.42 -1.84
C LEU A 18 -7.55 -7.38 -2.77
N SER A 19 -7.28 -8.68 -2.66
CA SER A 19 -7.97 -9.73 -3.43
C SER A 19 -9.18 -10.30 -2.70
N GLY A 20 -9.56 -9.76 -1.53
CA GLY A 20 -10.68 -10.26 -0.72
C GLY A 20 -10.41 -11.58 0.00
N HIS A 21 -9.16 -11.98 0.17
CA HIS A 21 -8.75 -13.22 0.83
C HIS A 21 -8.13 -12.94 2.22
N SER A 22 -8.39 -13.82 3.19
CA SER A 22 -7.79 -13.74 4.52
C SER A 22 -6.39 -14.38 4.59
N CYS A 23 -5.51 -13.82 5.42
CA CYS A 23 -4.25 -14.46 5.79
C CYS A 23 -4.43 -15.52 6.91
N SER A 24 -3.54 -16.50 6.99
CA SER A 24 -3.55 -17.49 8.07
C SER A 24 -3.20 -16.88 9.43
N SER A 25 -3.84 -17.37 10.49
CA SER A 25 -3.64 -16.90 11.87
C SER A 25 -2.20 -17.08 12.38
N GLN A 26 -1.53 -18.16 11.96
CA GLN A 26 -0.14 -18.43 12.32
C GLN A 26 0.83 -17.41 11.70
N LEU A 27 0.64 -17.05 10.43
CA LEU A 27 1.47 -16.05 9.77
C LEU A 27 1.22 -14.67 10.38
N ASN A 28 -0.05 -14.32 10.63
CA ASN A 28 -0.41 -13.09 11.33
C ASN A 28 0.34 -12.99 12.67
N SER A 29 0.23 -14.00 13.55
CA SER A 29 0.85 -13.97 14.88
C SER A 29 2.36 -13.72 14.82
N ARG A 30 3.07 -14.35 13.88
CA ARG A 30 4.52 -14.15 13.67
C ARG A 30 4.86 -12.75 13.16
N LEU A 31 4.00 -12.16 12.34
CA LEU A 31 4.16 -10.79 11.84
C LEU A 31 3.92 -9.77 12.96
N LYS A 32 2.94 -9.99 13.83
CA LYS A 32 2.70 -9.12 14.99
C LYS A 32 3.88 -9.10 15.94
N GLN A 33 4.40 -10.27 16.29
CA GLN A 33 5.55 -10.36 17.18
C GLN A 33 6.75 -9.60 16.62
N PHE A 34 7.05 -9.76 15.32
CA PHE A 34 8.16 -9.03 14.71
C PHE A 34 7.89 -7.52 14.69
N LEU A 35 6.67 -7.10 14.39
CA LEU A 35 6.29 -5.69 14.40
C LEU A 35 6.49 -5.08 15.79
N ASP A 36 6.08 -5.77 16.86
CA ASP A 36 6.16 -5.24 18.23
C ASP A 36 7.60 -4.96 18.66
N ASP A 37 8.56 -5.77 18.21
CA ASP A 37 9.98 -5.58 18.49
C ASP A 37 10.61 -4.40 17.69
N HIS A 38 9.95 -3.92 16.62
CA HIS A 38 10.53 -2.95 15.67
C HIS A 38 9.59 -1.76 15.37
N PHE A 39 8.56 -1.59 16.19
CA PHE A 39 7.40 -0.74 15.90
C PHE A 39 7.76 0.74 15.67
N HIS A 40 8.76 1.25 16.39
CA HIS A 40 9.21 2.65 16.33
C HIS A 40 10.60 2.83 15.66
N ASP A 41 11.08 1.84 14.91
CA ASP A 41 12.41 1.88 14.31
C ASP A 41 12.58 3.03 13.29
N HIS A 42 11.56 3.25 12.44
CA HIS A 42 11.50 4.27 11.38
C HIS A 42 12.80 4.42 10.55
N GLN A 43 13.50 3.31 10.32
CA GLN A 43 14.82 3.32 9.67
C GLN A 43 14.73 3.63 8.19
N THR A 44 13.72 3.06 7.51
CA THR A 44 13.47 3.31 6.09
C THR A 44 11.99 3.35 5.82
N LEU A 45 11.59 4.27 4.93
CA LEU A 45 10.20 4.42 4.50
C LEU A 45 9.64 3.12 3.92
N PHE A 46 10.48 2.35 3.22
CA PHE A 46 10.12 1.01 2.77
C PHE A 46 9.69 0.09 3.90
N GLN A 47 10.40 0.04 5.03
CA GLN A 47 10.01 -0.79 6.17
C GLN A 47 8.73 -0.27 6.82
N ASP A 48 8.61 1.05 6.95
CA ASP A 48 7.43 1.67 7.55
C ASP A 48 6.14 1.35 6.81
N PHE A 49 6.16 1.29 5.48
CA PHE A 49 5.00 0.81 4.70
C PHE A 49 4.64 -0.64 5.03
N HIS A 50 5.63 -1.52 5.20
CA HIS A 50 5.38 -2.91 5.54
C HIS A 50 4.85 -3.07 6.97
N HIS A 51 5.37 -2.28 7.92
CA HIS A 51 4.82 -2.19 9.28
C HIS A 51 3.33 -1.79 9.23
N TYR A 52 2.99 -0.77 8.44
CA TYR A 52 1.61 -0.33 8.27
C TYR A 52 0.72 -1.42 7.67
N PHE A 53 1.16 -2.14 6.64
CA PHE A 53 0.39 -3.25 6.05
C PHE A 53 0.06 -4.35 7.08
N ILE A 54 0.96 -4.60 8.02
CA ILE A 54 0.71 -5.53 9.13
C ILE A 54 -0.31 -4.96 10.10
N LEU A 55 -0.10 -3.73 10.58
CA LEU A 55 -1.01 -3.06 11.51
C LEU A 55 -2.44 -3.00 10.99
N ASP A 56 -2.55 -2.67 9.71
CA ASP A 56 -3.82 -2.58 9.03
C ASP A 56 -4.55 -3.94 8.97
N ASN A 57 -3.83 -5.02 8.68
CA ASN A 57 -4.38 -6.37 8.72
C ASN A 57 -4.84 -6.81 10.12
N PHE A 58 -4.30 -6.22 11.20
CA PHE A 58 -4.76 -6.47 12.57
C PHE A 58 -6.00 -5.66 12.97
N GLY A 59 -6.34 -4.60 12.23
CA GLY A 59 -7.46 -3.72 12.56
C GLY A 59 -7.26 -2.92 13.86
N ASP A 60 -6.05 -2.91 14.43
CA ASP A 60 -5.76 -2.16 15.66
C ASP A 60 -5.57 -0.68 15.33
N THR A 61 -6.66 0.06 15.41
CA THR A 61 -6.69 1.49 15.09
C THR A 61 -5.86 2.31 16.08
N THR A 62 -5.72 1.87 17.33
CA THR A 62 -4.92 2.57 18.33
C THR A 62 -3.44 2.46 17.97
N MET A 63 -2.96 1.25 17.68
CA MET A 63 -1.58 1.05 17.24
C MET A 63 -1.31 1.73 15.90
N LYS A 64 -2.25 1.71 14.95
CA LYS A 64 -2.09 2.46 13.67
C LYS A 64 -1.86 3.96 13.91
N LYS A 65 -2.66 4.59 14.77
CA LYS A 65 -2.51 6.01 15.09
C LYS A 65 -1.20 6.31 15.80
N ASP A 66 -0.81 5.45 16.73
CA ASP A 66 0.46 5.60 17.46
C ASP A 66 1.66 5.50 16.52
N PHE A 67 1.65 4.52 15.61
CA PHE A 67 2.67 4.34 14.58
C PHE A 67 2.80 5.57 13.67
N LEU A 68 1.68 6.09 13.15
CA LEU A 68 1.68 7.26 12.27
C LEU A 68 2.17 8.51 13.00
N ARG A 69 1.82 8.66 14.29
CA ARG A 69 2.33 9.74 15.14
C ARG A 69 3.85 9.64 15.29
N SER A 70 4.38 8.50 15.72
CA SER A 70 5.82 8.34 15.95
C SER A 70 6.63 8.49 14.66
N LEU A 71 6.08 8.00 13.54
CA LEU A 71 6.66 8.17 12.21
C LEU A 71 6.77 9.65 11.86
N LYS A 72 5.67 10.39 12.01
CA LYS A 72 5.63 11.83 11.73
C LYS A 72 6.62 12.60 12.62
N GLU A 73 6.60 12.36 13.93
CA GLU A 73 7.52 12.98 14.88
C GLU A 73 9.00 12.73 14.52
N THR A 74 9.30 11.54 13.99
CA THR A 74 10.66 11.14 13.59
C THR A 74 11.10 11.78 12.27
N LEU A 75 10.20 11.93 11.30
CA LEU A 75 10.55 12.26 9.91
C LEU A 75 10.21 13.69 9.48
N GLU A 76 9.26 14.36 10.14
CA GLU A 76 8.73 15.68 9.71
C GLU A 76 9.83 16.75 9.62
N SER A 77 10.78 16.76 10.57
CA SER A 77 11.92 17.70 10.58
C SER A 77 13.26 17.04 10.25
N SER A 78 13.23 15.84 9.64
CA SER A 78 14.43 15.07 9.36
C SER A 78 15.04 15.44 7.99
N ASP A 79 16.30 15.86 7.99
CA ASP A 79 17.08 16.13 6.76
C ASP A 79 17.70 14.87 6.13
N THR A 80 17.41 13.70 6.69
CA THR A 80 17.86 12.41 6.17
C THR A 80 17.19 12.08 4.84
N ASP A 81 17.77 11.15 4.07
CA ASP A 81 17.16 10.68 2.83
C ASP A 81 15.78 10.02 3.07
N THR A 82 15.59 9.38 4.24
CA THR A 82 14.29 8.87 4.67
C THR A 82 13.29 9.99 4.91
N GLY A 83 13.69 11.08 5.58
CA GLY A 83 12.86 12.27 5.77
C GLY A 83 12.45 12.93 4.45
N LYS A 84 13.40 13.11 3.52
CA LYS A 84 13.12 13.62 2.17
C LYS A 84 12.14 12.71 1.41
N SER A 85 12.34 11.39 1.49
CA SER A 85 11.45 10.40 0.86
C SER A 85 10.04 10.45 1.46
N TYR A 86 9.94 10.67 2.78
CA TYR A 86 8.68 10.80 3.49
C TYR A 86 7.89 12.03 3.00
N HIS A 87 8.53 13.19 2.90
CA HIS A 87 7.93 14.40 2.34
C HIS A 87 7.58 14.27 0.85
N GLU A 88 8.37 13.52 0.08
CA GLU A 88 8.13 13.37 -1.36
C GLU A 88 6.93 12.46 -1.67
N ILE A 89 6.82 11.32 -0.99
CA ILE A 89 5.80 10.30 -1.29
C ILE A 89 5.16 9.67 -0.05
N GLY A 90 5.84 9.68 1.11
CA GLY A 90 5.41 8.99 2.32
C GLY A 90 4.09 9.54 2.84
N GLU A 91 3.97 10.86 3.00
CA GLU A 91 2.75 11.52 3.48
C GLU A 91 1.53 11.13 2.64
N SER A 92 1.64 11.27 1.32
CA SER A 92 0.57 10.90 0.39
C SER A 92 0.20 9.42 0.45
N ILE A 93 1.19 8.53 0.59
CA ILE A 93 0.94 7.08 0.67
C ILE A 93 0.26 6.71 2.00
N PHE A 94 0.71 7.24 3.14
CA PHE A 94 0.06 6.94 4.43
C PHE A 94 -1.35 7.50 4.50
N ALA A 95 -1.56 8.74 4.03
CA ALA A 95 -2.90 9.31 3.93
C ALA A 95 -3.81 8.48 3.01
N ALA A 96 -3.30 8.03 1.86
CA ALA A 96 -4.03 7.16 0.94
C ALA A 96 -4.42 5.83 1.60
N LEU A 97 -3.55 5.24 2.41
CA LEU A 97 -3.86 4.01 3.14
C LEU A 97 -4.97 4.24 4.19
N GLU A 98 -4.97 5.36 4.90
CA GLU A 98 -6.05 5.70 5.85
C GLU A 98 -7.40 5.94 5.15
N HIS A 99 -7.41 6.61 3.99
CA HIS A 99 -8.60 6.77 3.17
C HIS A 99 -9.11 5.44 2.61
N PHE A 100 -8.18 4.57 2.19
CA PHE A 100 -8.53 3.24 1.69
C PHE A 100 -9.26 2.40 2.74
N ASP A 101 -8.80 2.45 4.00
CA ASP A 101 -9.45 1.74 5.11
C ASP A 101 -10.88 2.20 5.39
N LYS A 102 -11.21 3.44 5.01
CA LYS A 102 -12.56 4.03 5.14
C LYS A 102 -13.43 3.81 3.89
N GLY A 103 -12.89 3.22 2.83
CA GLY A 103 -13.58 3.10 1.54
C GLY A 103 -13.67 4.42 0.76
N GLU A 104 -12.86 5.42 1.13
CA GLU A 104 -12.83 6.76 0.52
C GLU A 104 -11.97 6.74 -0.75
N TYR A 105 -12.38 5.93 -1.74
CA TYR A 105 -11.54 5.58 -2.88
C TYR A 105 -11.18 6.74 -3.81
N ALA A 106 -12.02 7.78 -3.90
CA ALA A 106 -11.68 8.97 -4.71
C ALA A 106 -10.42 9.67 -4.16
N GLN A 107 -10.35 9.84 -2.83
CA GLN A 107 -9.22 10.45 -2.14
C GLN A 107 -7.96 9.62 -2.31
N VAL A 108 -8.07 8.29 -2.32
CA VAL A 108 -6.93 7.41 -2.59
C VAL A 108 -6.37 7.65 -4.00
N VAL A 109 -7.24 7.82 -5.00
CA VAL A 109 -6.82 8.12 -6.38
C VAL A 109 -6.12 9.48 -6.44
N ASP A 110 -6.71 10.51 -5.84
CA ASP A 110 -6.16 11.87 -5.83
C ASP A 110 -4.77 11.94 -5.19
N LEU A 111 -4.54 11.16 -4.14
CA LEU A 111 -3.25 11.11 -3.43
C LEU A 111 -2.19 10.28 -4.17
N LEU A 112 -2.57 9.13 -4.74
CA LEU A 112 -1.61 8.19 -5.32
C LEU A 112 -1.29 8.47 -6.79
N TYR A 113 -2.27 8.93 -7.57
CA TYR A 113 -2.09 9.13 -9.01
C TYR A 113 -0.94 10.10 -9.36
N PRO A 114 -0.78 11.25 -8.66
CA PRO A 114 0.30 12.19 -8.93
C PRO A 114 1.71 11.61 -8.66
N ILE A 115 1.84 10.71 -7.68
CA ILE A 115 3.13 10.15 -7.25
C ILE A 115 3.44 8.77 -7.81
N ARG A 116 2.58 8.20 -8.67
CA ARG A 116 2.65 6.79 -9.10
C ARG A 116 4.00 6.35 -9.68
N TYR A 117 4.72 7.25 -10.36
CA TYR A 117 6.06 6.98 -10.93
C TYR A 117 7.23 7.32 -9.99
N ARG A 118 6.95 7.87 -8.81
CA ARG A 118 7.95 8.28 -7.81
C ARG A 118 8.10 7.25 -6.68
N THR A 119 7.25 6.23 -6.62
CA THR A 119 7.27 5.18 -5.56
C THR A 119 8.62 4.47 -5.39
N ALA A 120 9.49 4.49 -6.41
CA ALA A 120 10.86 3.97 -6.33
C ALA A 120 11.73 4.67 -5.28
N VAL A 121 11.42 5.93 -4.93
CA VAL A 121 12.12 6.72 -3.90
C VAL A 121 12.06 6.05 -2.53
N ALA A 122 11.00 5.28 -2.25
CA ALA A 122 10.90 4.53 -1.00
C ALA A 122 11.99 3.45 -0.84
N GLY A 123 12.58 2.98 -1.95
CA GLY A 123 13.43 1.79 -1.98
C GLY A 123 12.63 0.48 -2.13
N GLY A 124 13.27 -0.65 -1.86
CA GLY A 124 12.68 -1.99 -2.00
C GLY A 124 12.75 -2.60 -3.40
N SER A 125 12.02 -3.69 -3.63
CA SER A 125 11.93 -4.34 -4.95
C SER A 125 10.75 -3.83 -5.78
N ASN A 126 10.82 -4.00 -7.12
CA ASN A 126 9.71 -3.71 -8.02
C ASN A 126 8.43 -4.48 -7.64
N ALA A 127 8.60 -5.74 -7.24
CA ALA A 127 7.48 -6.57 -6.81
C ALA A 127 6.80 -6.00 -5.56
N GLN A 128 7.52 -5.49 -4.57
CA GLN A 128 6.90 -4.94 -3.36
C GLN A 128 6.20 -3.60 -3.65
N ARG A 129 6.82 -2.72 -4.44
CA ARG A 129 6.22 -1.41 -4.81
C ARG A 129 4.97 -1.52 -5.68
N ASP A 130 4.78 -2.63 -6.40
CA ASP A 130 3.57 -2.90 -7.18
C ASP A 130 2.28 -2.86 -6.32
N ILE A 131 2.38 -2.97 -4.99
CA ILE A 131 1.23 -2.75 -4.09
C ILE A 131 0.60 -1.38 -4.28
N PHE A 132 1.38 -0.31 -4.45
CA PHE A 132 0.83 1.04 -4.61
C PHE A 132 0.06 1.18 -5.93
N THR A 133 0.55 0.54 -7.00
CA THR A 133 -0.17 0.45 -8.27
C THR A 133 -1.47 -0.36 -8.11
N LEU A 134 -1.43 -1.48 -7.38
CA LEU A 134 -2.64 -2.28 -7.11
C LEU A 134 -3.66 -1.51 -6.27
N LEU A 135 -3.21 -0.74 -5.27
CA LEU A 135 -4.04 0.10 -4.41
C LEU A 135 -4.72 1.22 -5.22
N LEU A 136 -3.96 1.88 -6.09
CA LEU A 136 -4.46 2.89 -7.01
C LEU A 136 -5.48 2.30 -8.00
N ILE A 137 -5.20 1.14 -8.60
CA ILE A 137 -6.15 0.45 -9.50
C ILE A 137 -7.43 0.09 -8.75
N HIS A 138 -7.33 -0.53 -7.58
CA HIS A 138 -8.49 -0.91 -6.77
C HIS A 138 -9.36 0.32 -6.50
N SER A 139 -8.74 1.40 -6.03
CA SER A 139 -9.47 2.62 -5.68
C SER A 139 -10.09 3.28 -6.91
N ALA A 140 -9.41 3.28 -8.05
CA ALA A 140 -9.96 3.80 -9.29
C ALA A 140 -11.19 3.00 -9.77
N VAL A 141 -11.19 1.67 -9.60
CA VAL A 141 -12.33 0.78 -9.95
C VAL A 141 -13.55 1.06 -9.08
N TYR A 142 -13.35 1.21 -7.78
CA TYR A 142 -14.45 1.37 -6.80
C TYR A 142 -14.78 2.83 -6.48
N SER A 143 -14.14 3.79 -7.16
CA SER A 143 -14.47 5.20 -6.99
C SER A 143 -15.83 5.54 -7.59
N ASN A 144 -16.56 6.41 -6.88
CA ASN A 144 -17.83 6.96 -7.36
C ASN A 144 -17.65 8.01 -8.48
N ASP A 145 -16.40 8.38 -8.83
CA ASP A 145 -16.08 9.32 -9.91
C ASP A 145 -15.90 8.58 -11.26
N ASP A 146 -16.62 9.03 -12.29
CA ASP A 146 -16.60 8.46 -13.63
C ASP A 146 -15.20 8.54 -14.29
N GLN A 147 -14.46 9.63 -14.06
CA GLN A 147 -13.11 9.81 -14.58
C GLN A 147 -12.13 8.82 -13.94
N HIS A 148 -12.32 8.51 -12.66
CA HIS A 148 -11.54 7.49 -11.97
C HIS A 148 -11.81 6.09 -12.53
N ARG A 149 -13.06 5.75 -12.82
CA ARG A 149 -13.38 4.46 -13.45
C ARG A 149 -12.79 4.32 -14.85
N GLN A 150 -12.79 5.40 -15.65
CA GLN A 150 -12.08 5.43 -16.94
C GLN A 150 -10.57 5.31 -16.77
N LEU A 151 -10.00 5.96 -15.74
CA LEU A 151 -8.58 5.86 -15.41
C LEU A 151 -8.19 4.42 -15.04
N ALA A 152 -9.03 3.69 -14.30
CA ALA A 152 -8.77 2.31 -13.91
C ALA A 152 -8.47 1.43 -15.13
N GLN A 153 -9.19 1.58 -16.24
CA GLN A 153 -8.96 0.80 -17.45
C GLN A 153 -7.56 1.05 -18.05
N ARG A 154 -7.11 2.30 -18.03
CA ARG A 154 -5.76 2.67 -18.51
C ARG A 154 -4.68 2.07 -17.61
N LEU A 155 -4.85 2.18 -16.29
CA LEU A 155 -3.90 1.65 -15.31
C LEU A 155 -3.79 0.11 -15.37
N ILE A 156 -4.92 -0.59 -15.57
CA ILE A 156 -4.92 -2.05 -15.74
C ILE A 156 -4.12 -2.45 -16.98
N ASN A 157 -4.31 -1.75 -18.10
CA ASN A 157 -3.60 -2.05 -19.34
C ASN A 157 -2.09 -1.77 -19.20
N GLU A 158 -1.72 -0.60 -18.68
CA GLU A 158 -0.33 -0.23 -18.40
C GLU A 158 0.37 -1.30 -17.54
N ARG A 159 -0.28 -1.74 -16.47
CA ARG A 159 0.30 -2.77 -15.59
C ARG A 159 0.43 -4.13 -16.27
N CYS A 160 -0.54 -4.52 -17.10
CA CYS A 160 -0.49 -5.78 -17.85
C CYS A 160 0.66 -5.80 -18.86
N GLU A 161 0.89 -4.68 -19.55
CA GLU A 161 2.02 -4.52 -20.48
C GLU A 161 3.36 -4.66 -19.74
N ILE A 162 3.53 -3.98 -18.61
CA ILE A 162 4.76 -4.05 -17.79
C ILE A 162 5.04 -5.47 -17.28
N ARG A 163 3.99 -6.24 -16.94
CA ARG A 163 4.14 -7.59 -16.37
C ARG A 163 4.21 -8.72 -17.41
N GLY A 164 4.16 -8.39 -18.71
CA GLY A 164 4.41 -9.32 -19.81
C GLY A 164 3.50 -10.56 -19.85
N SER A 165 2.29 -10.53 -19.27
CA SER A 165 1.41 -11.71 -19.22
C SER A 165 -0.05 -11.41 -18.83
N MET A 166 -0.92 -12.41 -19.11
CA MET A 166 -2.37 -12.47 -18.91
C MET A 166 -2.85 -11.81 -17.61
N LYS A 167 -3.97 -11.09 -17.65
CA LYS A 167 -4.60 -10.46 -16.46
C LYS A 167 -4.70 -11.51 -15.34
N SER A 168 -4.09 -11.23 -14.18
CA SER A 168 -4.34 -12.05 -12.98
C SER A 168 -5.84 -12.07 -12.67
N ILE A 169 -6.32 -13.05 -11.90
CA ILE A 169 -7.74 -13.12 -11.51
C ILE A 169 -8.22 -11.77 -10.93
N MET A 170 -7.41 -11.14 -10.09
CA MET A 170 -7.67 -9.78 -9.57
C MET A 170 -7.85 -8.74 -10.69
N MET A 171 -6.97 -8.72 -11.70
CA MET A 171 -7.09 -7.79 -12.83
C MET A 171 -8.28 -8.11 -13.75
N GLN A 172 -8.66 -9.40 -13.87
CA GLN A 172 -9.86 -9.81 -14.59
C GLN A 172 -11.11 -9.31 -13.87
N ASN A 173 -11.19 -9.53 -12.55
CA ASN A 173 -12.29 -9.04 -11.71
C ASN A 173 -12.45 -7.53 -11.83
N TYR A 174 -11.35 -6.77 -11.75
CA TYR A 174 -11.40 -5.31 -11.93
C TYR A 174 -11.85 -4.88 -13.31
N ALA A 175 -11.38 -5.56 -14.36
CA ALA A 175 -11.84 -5.29 -15.71
C ALA A 175 -13.34 -5.58 -15.89
N SER A 176 -13.87 -6.64 -15.26
CA SER A 176 -15.28 -6.98 -15.30
C SER A 176 -16.16 -5.95 -14.55
N VAL A 177 -15.71 -5.47 -13.38
CA VAL A 177 -16.44 -4.43 -12.62
C VAL A 177 -16.56 -3.15 -13.44
N ASN A 178 -15.49 -2.71 -14.11
CA ASN A 178 -15.52 -1.52 -14.95
C ASN A 178 -16.40 -1.65 -16.21
N LEU A 179 -16.74 -2.87 -16.65
CA LEU A 179 -17.66 -3.09 -17.77
C LEU A 179 -19.14 -3.07 -17.35
N MET A 180 -19.42 -3.13 -16.04
CA MET A 180 -20.78 -3.20 -15.49
C MET A 180 -21.30 -1.84 -14.98
N ASN A 181 -20.43 -0.83 -14.87
CA ASN A 181 -20.70 0.52 -14.35
C ASN A 181 -20.58 1.57 -15.46
#